data_AF-A0A7I9Y8G5-F1
#
_entry.id   AF-A0A7I9Y8G5-F1
#
_cell.length_a   1.000
_cell.length_b   1.000
_cell.length_c   1.000
_cell.angle_alpha   90.00
_cell.angle_beta   90.00
_cell.angle_gamma   90.00
#
_symmetry.space_group_name_H-M   'P 1'
#
loop_
_entity.id
_entity.type
_entity.pdbx_description
1 polymer ?
#
loop_
_entity_poly.entity_id
_entity_poly.type
_entity_poly.pdbx_seq_one_letter_code
_entity_poly.pdbx_strand_id
1 'polypeptide(L)'
;MATVAYSVMVKPVYYPRYLISTAPAMAITLALALHIAVTTLARPRRAIIGAMTVLMIAAAPNYVANQRDRYTKEGWDYSAVADVIDAHARPGDCLLIDNTTRWLPGPIRALPAGRPETFAKLRDPGRGPHRQQLGRLWDGHLAVWALTDELERCSTIWTITDHDRSLPAHQVAVKLPSGTRFARTPDGQVLRQLGFHVVERWQFTFSQVIKATR
;
A
#
# COMPACT_ATOMS: atom_id res chain seq x y z
N MET A 1 -26.37 3.58 19.09
CA MET A 1 -26.74 2.14 18.94
C MET A 1 -27.29 1.83 17.55
N ALA A 2 -28.25 2.60 17.01
CA ALA A 2 -28.80 2.36 15.67
C ALA A 2 -27.75 2.30 14.54
N THR A 3 -26.74 3.17 14.57
CA THR A 3 -25.64 3.20 13.59
C THR A 3 -24.71 1.98 13.68
N VAL A 4 -24.45 1.48 14.89
CA VAL A 4 -23.65 0.27 15.11
C VAL A 4 -24.42 -0.97 14.64
N ALA A 5 -25.71 -1.07 15.02
CA ALA A 5 -26.57 -2.16 14.57
C ALA A 5 -26.70 -2.18 13.04
N TYR A 6 -26.91 -1.03 12.41
CA TYR A 6 -26.92 -0.90 10.95
C TYR A 6 -25.56 -1.27 10.32
N SER A 7 -24.46 -0.87 10.95
CA SER A 7 -23.11 -1.20 10.45
C SER A 7 -22.83 -2.70 10.43
N VAL A 8 -23.35 -3.43 11.43
CA VAL A 8 -23.21 -4.88 11.54
C VAL A 8 -24.16 -5.62 10.59
N MET A 9 -25.40 -5.15 10.45
CA MET A 9 -26.45 -5.86 9.73
C MET A 9 -26.51 -5.55 8.23
N VAL A 10 -26.06 -4.37 7.81
CA VAL A 10 -26.26 -3.89 6.42
C VAL A 10 -24.94 -3.65 5.71
N LYS A 11 -24.15 -2.68 6.17
CA LYS A 11 -22.83 -2.37 5.63
C LYS A 11 -22.04 -1.50 6.61
N PRO A 12 -20.70 -1.62 6.67
CA PRO A 12 -19.89 -0.75 7.51
C PRO A 12 -20.15 0.73 7.17
N VAL A 13 -20.67 1.49 8.14
CA VAL A 13 -20.89 2.94 7.97
C VAL A 13 -19.58 3.71 8.14
N TYR A 14 -18.62 3.12 8.86
CA TYR A 14 -17.31 3.70 9.15
C TYR A 14 -16.20 2.82 8.60
N TYR A 15 -15.10 3.47 8.18
CA TYR A 15 -13.86 2.74 7.94
C TYR A 15 -13.35 2.14 9.25
N PRO A 16 -12.86 0.89 9.26
CA PRO A 16 -12.37 0.23 10.48
C PRO A 16 -11.34 1.03 11.26
N ARG A 17 -10.52 1.84 10.58
CA ARG A 17 -9.52 2.72 11.21
C ARG A 17 -10.12 3.74 12.18
N TYR A 18 -11.39 4.12 12.06
CA TYR A 18 -12.04 5.06 12.98
C TYR A 18 -12.42 4.43 14.33
N LEU A 19 -12.44 3.09 14.43
CA LEU A 19 -12.65 2.40 15.71
C LEU A 19 -11.50 2.62 16.69
N ILE A 20 -10.33 3.06 16.22
CA ILE A 20 -9.20 3.36 17.10
C ILE A 20 -9.54 4.47 18.11
N SER A 21 -10.42 5.42 17.74
CA SER A 21 -10.83 6.53 18.59
C SER A 21 -11.72 6.08 19.77
N THR A 22 -12.39 4.94 19.66
CA THR A 22 -13.27 4.39 20.72
C THR A 22 -12.61 3.26 21.52
N ALA A 23 -11.50 2.71 21.03
CA ALA A 23 -10.77 1.63 21.69
C ALA A 23 -10.35 1.96 23.14
N PRO A 24 -9.84 3.17 23.48
CA PRO A 24 -9.49 3.50 24.87
C PRO A 24 -10.70 3.51 25.80
N ALA A 25 -11.82 4.07 25.35
CA ALA A 25 -13.05 4.09 26.14
C ALA A 25 -13.57 2.68 26.42
N MET A 26 -13.52 1.79 25.41
CA MET A 26 -13.90 0.38 25.57
C MET A 26 -12.97 -0.36 26.55
N ALA A 27 -11.66 -0.07 26.52
CA ALA A 27 -10.72 -0.68 27.45
C ALA A 27 -11.01 -0.28 28.90
N ILE A 28 -11.33 1.00 29.14
CA ILE A 28 -11.68 1.51 30.46
C ILE A 28 -13.00 0.91 30.96
N THR A 29 -14.03 0.83 30.11
CA THR A 29 -15.32 0.24 30.51
C THR A 29 -15.17 -1.25 30.81
N LEU A 30 -14.39 -2.00 30.04
CA LEU A 30 -14.06 -3.40 30.34
C LEU A 30 -13.30 -3.54 31.66
N ALA A 31 -12.29 -2.69 31.91
CA ALA A 31 -11.54 -2.71 33.16
C ALA A 31 -12.43 -2.41 34.38
N LEU A 32 -13.32 -1.42 34.26
CA LEU A 32 -14.27 -1.07 35.32
C LEU A 32 -15.27 -2.20 35.58
N ALA A 33 -15.86 -2.77 34.52
CA ALA A 33 -16.77 -3.90 34.64
C ALA A 33 -16.09 -5.10 35.32
N LEU A 34 -14.82 -5.34 34.99
CA LEU A 34 -14.02 -6.39 35.59
C LEU A 34 -13.72 -6.13 37.07
N HIS A 35 -13.37 -4.88 37.41
CA HIS A 35 -13.13 -4.46 38.78
C HIS A 35 -14.38 -4.67 39.64
N ILE A 36 -15.54 -4.21 39.18
CA ILE A 36 -16.85 -4.39 39.83
C ILE A 36 -17.13 -5.89 40.00
N ALA A 37 -16.86 -6.73 38.99
CA ALA A 37 -17.05 -8.17 39.11
C ALA A 37 -16.23 -8.80 40.25
N VAL A 38 -15.00 -8.32 40.50
CA VAL A 38 -14.18 -8.75 41.65
C VAL A 38 -14.74 -8.24 42.96
N THR A 39 -14.98 -6.93 43.05
CA THR A 39 -15.16 -6.24 44.33
C THR A 39 -16.58 -6.33 44.86
N THR A 40 -17.59 -6.21 43.99
CA THR A 40 -19.00 -6.18 44.41
C THR A 40 -19.70 -7.51 44.20
N LEU A 41 -19.42 -8.21 43.09
CA LEU A 41 -20.02 -9.52 42.79
C LEU A 41 -19.21 -10.70 43.33
N ALA A 42 -18.07 -10.44 43.99
CA ALA A 42 -17.19 -11.45 44.58
C ALA A 42 -16.78 -12.59 43.62
N ARG A 43 -16.69 -12.33 42.30
CA ARG A 43 -16.26 -13.35 41.34
C ARG A 43 -14.81 -13.77 41.60
N PRO A 44 -14.47 -15.06 41.48
CA PRO A 44 -13.10 -15.51 41.65
C PRO A 44 -12.21 -14.94 40.53
N ARG A 45 -11.00 -14.49 40.89
CA ARG A 45 -10.00 -13.96 39.93
C ARG A 45 -9.73 -14.91 38.75
N ARG A 46 -9.84 -16.22 38.97
CA ARG A 46 -9.70 -17.24 37.92
C ARG A 46 -10.75 -17.11 36.81
N ALA A 47 -12.01 -16.79 37.15
CA ALA A 47 -13.07 -16.59 36.16
C ALA A 47 -12.80 -15.35 35.29
N ILE A 48 -12.17 -14.33 35.88
CA ILE A 48 -11.78 -13.10 35.20
C ILE A 48 -10.61 -13.34 34.24
N ILE A 49 -9.57 -14.01 34.71
CA ILE A 49 -8.45 -14.43 33.86
C ILE A 49 -9.00 -15.26 32.70
N GLY A 50 -9.86 -16.24 32.96
CA GLY A 50 -10.53 -17.03 31.93
C GLY A 50 -11.30 -16.17 30.93
N ALA A 51 -12.08 -15.19 31.38
CA ALA A 51 -12.81 -14.28 30.49
C ALA A 51 -11.86 -13.44 29.61
N MET A 52 -10.78 -12.90 30.16
CA MET A 52 -9.77 -12.16 29.38
C MET A 52 -9.06 -13.07 28.38
N THR A 53 -8.70 -14.29 28.78
CA THR A 53 -8.09 -15.28 27.89
C THR A 53 -9.02 -15.61 26.73
N VAL A 54 -10.31 -15.82 26.99
CA VAL A 54 -11.32 -16.04 25.94
C VAL A 54 -11.41 -14.85 24.99
N LEU A 55 -11.44 -13.61 25.50
CA LEU A 55 -11.46 -12.42 24.65
C LEU A 55 -10.20 -12.28 23.80
N MET A 56 -9.02 -12.58 24.36
CA MET A 56 -7.77 -12.58 23.59
C MET A 56 -7.79 -13.65 22.50
N ILE A 57 -8.24 -14.86 22.80
CA ILE A 57 -8.37 -15.95 21.80
C ILE A 57 -9.37 -15.54 20.72
N ALA A 58 -10.50 -14.94 21.08
CA ALA A 58 -11.49 -14.45 20.13
C ALA A 58 -10.96 -13.31 19.23
N ALA A 59 -10.05 -12.47 19.74
CA ALA A 59 -9.44 -11.39 18.98
C ALA A 59 -8.27 -11.85 18.09
N ALA A 60 -7.66 -13.01 18.39
CA ALA A 60 -6.45 -13.48 17.74
C ALA A 60 -6.57 -13.67 16.21
N PRO A 61 -7.66 -14.24 15.65
CA PRO A 61 -7.80 -14.39 14.20
C PRO A 61 -7.76 -13.04 13.48
N ASN A 62 -8.46 -12.02 14.00
CA ASN A 62 -8.44 -10.69 13.43
C ASN A 62 -7.05 -10.03 13.54
N TYR A 63 -6.35 -10.25 14.66
CA TYR A 63 -5.00 -9.73 14.84
C TYR A 63 -4.02 -10.33 13.83
N VAL A 64 -4.02 -11.65 13.66
CA VAL A 64 -3.06 -12.34 12.78
C VAL A 64 -3.44 -12.12 11.31
N ALA A 65 -4.69 -12.37 10.93
CA ALA A 65 -5.10 -12.37 9.52
C ALA A 65 -5.34 -10.96 8.95
N ASN A 66 -5.90 -10.02 9.74
CA ASN A 66 -6.36 -8.73 9.20
C ASN A 66 -5.49 -7.55 9.63
N GLN A 67 -4.70 -7.66 10.70
CA GLN A 67 -3.87 -6.55 11.21
C GLN A 67 -2.36 -6.74 11.02
N ARG A 68 -1.88 -7.99 10.88
CA ARG A 68 -0.45 -8.32 10.84
C ARG A 68 0.02 -9.08 9.60
N ASP A 69 -0.86 -9.45 8.69
CA ASP A 69 -0.47 -10.02 7.40
C ASP A 69 0.25 -9.00 6.48
N ARG A 70 1.03 -9.49 5.52
CA ARG A 70 1.89 -8.68 4.62
C ARG A 70 1.12 -7.65 3.78
N TYR A 71 -0.13 -7.92 3.43
CA TYR A 71 -0.98 -7.02 2.63
C TYR A 71 -2.09 -6.38 3.47
N THR A 72 -1.95 -6.37 4.80
CA THR A 72 -2.97 -5.79 5.67
C THR A 72 -3.14 -4.29 5.45
N LYS A 73 -4.30 -3.78 5.89
CA LYS A 73 -4.78 -2.40 5.71
C LYS A 73 -5.38 -2.09 4.34
N GLU A 74 -6.32 -2.92 3.86
CA GLU A 74 -7.03 -2.75 2.58
C GLU A 74 -6.31 -3.36 1.36
N GLY A 75 -5.31 -4.23 1.56
CA GLY A 75 -4.65 -4.98 0.48
C GLY A 75 -3.40 -4.29 -0.09
N TRP A 76 -2.92 -3.23 0.56
CA TRP A 76 -1.77 -2.46 0.06
C TRP A 76 -0.52 -3.31 -0.10
N ASP A 77 0.15 -3.10 -1.22
CA ASP A 77 1.32 -3.85 -1.65
C ASP A 77 2.59 -3.00 -1.65
N TYR A 78 2.58 -1.82 -1.02
CA TYR A 78 3.71 -0.88 -1.03
C TYR A 78 5.02 -1.49 -0.52
N SER A 79 4.95 -2.31 0.53
CA SER A 79 6.14 -3.02 1.03
C SER A 79 6.60 -4.09 0.06
N ALA A 80 5.68 -4.87 -0.53
CA ALA A 80 6.05 -5.90 -1.49
C ALA A 80 6.66 -5.32 -2.77
N VAL A 81 6.14 -4.18 -3.24
CA VAL A 81 6.71 -3.39 -4.33
C VAL A 81 8.11 -2.89 -3.97
N ALA A 82 8.27 -2.29 -2.80
CA ALA A 82 9.56 -1.82 -2.32
C ALA A 82 10.57 -2.97 -2.21
N ASP A 83 10.17 -4.14 -1.71
CA ASP A 83 11.05 -5.31 -1.61
C ASP A 83 11.55 -5.76 -2.99
N VAL A 84 10.72 -5.70 -4.04
CA VAL A 84 11.17 -5.99 -5.43
C VAL A 84 12.17 -4.96 -5.91
N ILE A 85 11.88 -3.67 -5.72
CA ILE A 85 12.79 -2.58 -6.10
C ILE A 85 14.11 -2.70 -5.33
N ASP A 86 14.06 -3.04 -4.05
CA ASP A 86 15.25 -3.17 -3.23
C ASP A 86 16.14 -4.32 -3.75
N ALA A 87 15.54 -5.48 -4.01
CA ALA A 87 16.25 -6.66 -4.44
C ALA A 87 16.78 -6.60 -5.89
N HIS A 88 16.12 -5.88 -6.79
CA HIS A 88 16.41 -5.97 -8.23
C HIS A 88 16.92 -4.68 -8.87
N ALA A 89 16.55 -3.50 -8.34
CA ALA A 89 16.94 -2.22 -8.92
C ALA A 89 18.35 -1.81 -8.47
N ARG A 90 19.13 -1.28 -9.40
CA ARG A 90 20.49 -0.80 -9.12
C ARG A 90 20.49 0.69 -8.79
N PRO A 91 21.46 1.17 -7.99
CA PRO A 91 21.65 2.61 -7.81
C PRO A 91 21.83 3.31 -9.16
N GLY A 92 21.10 4.41 -9.36
CA GLY A 92 21.11 5.18 -10.60
C GLY A 92 20.06 4.76 -11.65
N ASP A 93 19.41 3.60 -11.50
CA ASP A 93 18.24 3.25 -12.32
C ASP A 93 17.13 4.29 -12.13
N CYS A 94 16.30 4.47 -13.16
CA CYS A 94 15.23 5.46 -13.11
C CYS A 94 13.92 4.86 -12.62
N LEU A 95 13.18 5.64 -11.85
CA LEU A 95 11.86 5.32 -11.34
C LEU A 95 10.81 6.13 -12.11
N LEU A 96 9.80 5.44 -12.62
CA LEU A 96 8.61 6.03 -13.20
C LEU A 96 7.40 5.59 -12.37
N ILE A 97 6.62 6.54 -11.88
CA ILE A 97 5.45 6.25 -11.06
C ILE A 97 4.21 6.72 -11.81
N ASP A 98 3.30 5.80 -12.13
CA ASP A 98 2.11 6.11 -12.90
C ASP A 98 1.05 6.81 -12.05
N ASN A 99 0.94 8.11 -12.25
CA ASN A 99 -0.02 8.96 -11.54
C ASN A 99 -1.43 8.95 -12.18
N THR A 100 -1.69 8.09 -13.17
CA THR A 100 -3.03 7.79 -13.68
C THR A 100 -3.76 6.68 -12.91
N THR A 101 -3.04 6.02 -11.99
CA THR A 101 -3.59 5.02 -11.07
C THR A 101 -4.65 5.63 -10.14
N ARG A 102 -5.68 4.84 -9.81
CA ARG A 102 -6.83 5.31 -9.01
C ARG A 102 -6.81 4.83 -7.56
N TRP A 103 -5.63 4.66 -6.98
CA TRP A 103 -5.47 4.14 -5.62
C TRP A 103 -5.98 5.14 -4.59
N LEU A 104 -6.76 4.67 -3.61
CA LEU A 104 -7.35 5.48 -2.53
C LEU A 104 -7.00 4.83 -1.19
N PRO A 105 -6.55 5.56 -0.14
CA PRO A 105 -6.58 7.02 0.00
C PRO A 105 -5.19 7.68 -0.15
N GLY A 106 -4.92 8.26 -1.32
CA GLY A 106 -3.76 9.13 -1.54
C GLY A 106 -3.10 8.90 -2.90
N PRO A 107 -2.40 9.91 -3.46
CA PRO A 107 -1.65 9.74 -4.69
C PRO A 107 -0.57 8.66 -4.51
N ILE A 108 -0.21 8.01 -5.61
CA ILE A 108 0.81 6.94 -5.66
C ILE A 108 2.17 7.31 -5.03
N ARG A 109 2.44 8.62 -4.86
CA ARG A 109 3.59 9.17 -4.11
C ARG A 109 3.65 8.77 -2.63
N ALA A 110 2.57 8.22 -2.06
CA ALA A 110 2.61 7.61 -0.73
C ALA A 110 3.52 6.37 -0.67
N LEU A 111 3.68 5.64 -1.78
CA LEU A 111 4.50 4.44 -1.86
C LEU A 111 5.99 4.75 -1.61
N PRO A 112 6.66 5.65 -2.36
CA PRO A 112 8.05 5.98 -2.11
C PRO A 112 8.27 6.67 -0.75
N ALA A 113 7.26 7.37 -0.22
CA ALA A 113 7.33 7.95 1.10
C ALA A 113 7.29 6.91 2.24
N GLY A 114 6.74 5.71 1.99
CA GLY A 114 6.64 4.64 2.97
C GLY A 114 7.93 3.83 3.17
N ARG A 115 8.85 3.83 2.19
CA ARG A 115 10.15 3.16 2.21
C ARG A 115 11.23 4.04 1.56
N PRO A 116 11.49 5.25 2.09
CA PRO A 116 12.32 6.26 1.43
C PRO A 116 13.73 5.77 1.09
N GLU A 117 14.33 4.95 1.96
CA GLU A 117 15.64 4.35 1.78
C GLU A 117 15.76 3.48 0.52
N THR A 118 14.70 2.73 0.19
CA THR A 118 14.64 1.86 -0.99
C THR A 118 14.65 2.65 -2.28
N PHE A 119 13.94 3.78 -2.31
CA PHE A 119 13.78 4.61 -3.50
C PHE A 119 14.86 5.69 -3.63
N ALA A 120 15.58 6.01 -2.55
CA ALA A 120 16.66 7.01 -2.56
C ALA A 120 17.82 6.66 -3.51
N LYS A 121 18.04 5.37 -3.78
CA LYS A 121 19.05 4.91 -4.75
C LYS A 121 18.64 5.14 -6.22
N LEU A 122 17.37 5.40 -6.48
CA LEU A 122 16.84 5.58 -7.82
C LEU A 122 16.76 7.05 -8.20
N ARG A 123 16.86 7.33 -9.50
CA ARG A 123 16.55 8.64 -10.05
C ARG A 123 15.05 8.70 -10.32
N ASP A 124 14.34 9.66 -9.74
CA ASP A 124 12.90 9.85 -9.96
C ASP A 124 12.66 11.17 -10.69
N PRO A 125 12.74 11.21 -12.05
CA PRO A 125 12.51 12.42 -12.82
C PRO A 125 11.12 13.02 -12.59
N GLY A 126 10.13 12.17 -12.30
CA GLY A 126 8.75 12.62 -12.09
C GLY A 126 8.52 13.28 -10.73
N ARG A 127 9.52 13.32 -9.84
CA ARG A 127 9.38 13.90 -8.50
C ARG A 127 9.24 15.41 -8.62
N GLY A 128 8.04 15.90 -8.34
CA GLY A 128 7.78 17.33 -8.27
C GLY A 128 8.29 17.93 -6.94
N PRO A 129 7.99 19.21 -6.70
CA PRO A 129 8.44 19.93 -5.50
C PRO A 129 8.06 19.23 -4.20
N HIS A 130 8.92 19.36 -3.19
CA HIS A 130 8.61 18.97 -1.81
C HIS A 130 7.49 19.84 -1.25
N ARG A 131 6.33 19.26 -0.98
CA ARG A 131 5.15 20.02 -0.51
C ARG A 131 4.88 19.87 0.99
N GLN A 132 5.74 19.18 1.73
CA GLN A 132 5.67 19.08 3.19
C GLN A 132 5.79 20.46 3.85
N GLN A 133 6.62 21.34 3.28
CA GLN A 133 6.77 22.73 3.71
C GLN A 133 5.49 23.56 3.49
N LEU A 134 4.59 23.10 2.61
CA LEU A 134 3.31 23.73 2.30
C LEU A 134 2.13 23.02 2.99
N GLY A 135 2.40 22.20 4.02
CA GLY A 135 1.38 21.45 4.75
C GLY A 135 0.70 20.33 3.93
N ARG A 136 1.33 19.87 2.86
CA ARG A 136 0.86 18.70 2.08
C ARG A 136 1.66 17.46 2.45
N LEU A 137 0.97 16.31 2.47
CA LEU A 137 1.59 15.06 2.92
C LEU A 137 2.59 14.48 1.90
N TRP A 138 2.36 14.71 0.61
CA TRP A 138 3.09 14.06 -0.48
C TRP A 138 3.77 15.07 -1.39
N ASP A 139 4.91 14.66 -1.96
CA ASP A 139 5.61 15.42 -3.00
C ASP A 139 4.72 15.61 -4.25
N GLY A 140 5.03 16.65 -5.02
CA GLY A 140 4.43 16.85 -6.33
C GLY A 140 4.73 15.70 -7.29
N HIS A 141 3.97 15.64 -8.38
CA HIS A 141 4.19 14.70 -9.47
C HIS A 141 4.18 15.47 -10.78
N LEU A 142 5.23 15.28 -11.60
CA LEU A 142 5.36 15.89 -12.92
C LEU A 142 4.78 14.95 -13.98
N ALA A 143 4.15 15.52 -15.01
CA ALA A 143 3.60 14.71 -16.10
C ALA A 143 4.71 14.11 -16.96
N VAL A 144 4.59 12.84 -17.33
CA VAL A 144 5.62 12.08 -18.05
C VAL A 144 6.09 12.72 -19.37
N TRP A 145 5.22 13.46 -20.05
CA TRP A 145 5.55 14.16 -21.30
C TRP A 145 6.62 15.24 -21.13
N ALA A 146 6.75 15.78 -19.91
CA ALA A 146 7.75 16.79 -19.59
C ALA A 146 9.09 16.17 -19.15
N LEU A 147 9.21 14.84 -19.17
CA LEU A 147 10.35 14.09 -18.63
C LEU A 147 11.11 13.30 -19.70
N THR A 148 10.80 13.49 -20.99
CA THR A 148 11.38 12.70 -22.08
C THR A 148 12.90 12.74 -22.07
N ASP A 149 13.48 13.94 -21.93
CA ASP A 149 14.92 14.16 -21.96
C ASP A 149 15.65 13.52 -20.76
N GLU A 150 15.01 13.49 -19.59
CA GLU A 150 15.52 12.80 -18.41
C GLU A 150 15.43 11.28 -18.57
N LEU A 151 14.31 10.78 -19.11
CA LEU A 151 14.06 9.35 -19.30
C LEU A 151 14.94 8.75 -20.41
N GLU A 152 15.27 9.52 -21.45
CA GLU A 152 16.20 9.12 -22.51
C GLU A 152 17.63 8.84 -22.02
N ARG A 153 18.01 9.45 -20.89
CA ARG A 153 19.31 9.25 -20.23
C ARG A 153 19.35 7.99 -19.35
N CYS A 154 18.22 7.31 -19.18
CA CYS A 154 18.12 6.09 -18.39
C CYS A 154 18.36 4.87 -19.27
N SER A 155 19.11 3.88 -18.78
CA SER A 155 19.24 2.57 -19.45
C SER A 155 18.14 1.59 -18.98
N THR A 156 17.77 1.68 -17.71
CA THR A 156 16.73 0.86 -17.08
C THR A 156 15.72 1.77 -16.38
N ILE A 157 14.43 1.49 -16.60
CA ILE A 157 13.32 2.17 -15.96
C ILE A 157 12.48 1.15 -15.20
N TRP A 158 12.26 1.44 -13.92
CA TRP A 158 11.35 0.74 -13.04
C TRP A 158 10.04 1.50 -12.97
N THR A 159 8.98 0.94 -13.53
CA THR A 159 7.66 1.55 -13.53
C THR A 159 6.75 0.90 -12.51
N ILE A 160 6.09 1.71 -11.68
CA ILE A 160 5.04 1.27 -10.75
C ILE A 160 3.70 1.80 -11.28
N THR A 161 2.78 0.89 -11.60
CA THR A 161 1.46 1.22 -12.20
C THR A 161 0.38 0.25 -11.71
N ASP A 162 -0.85 0.39 -12.19
CA ASP A 162 -1.99 -0.45 -11.82
C ASP A 162 -1.78 -1.91 -12.21
N HIS A 163 -2.19 -2.82 -11.33
CA HIS A 163 -2.28 -4.25 -11.58
C HIS A 163 -3.09 -4.56 -12.86
N ASP A 164 -2.55 -5.48 -13.66
CA ASP A 164 -3.16 -6.01 -14.88
C ASP A 164 -3.57 -7.47 -14.67
N ARG A 165 -4.86 -7.68 -14.41
CA ARG A 165 -5.47 -8.99 -14.13
C ARG A 165 -5.41 -9.97 -15.31
N SER A 166 -5.11 -9.49 -16.52
CA SER A 166 -4.99 -10.34 -17.71
C SER A 166 -3.63 -11.02 -17.83
N LEU A 167 -2.68 -10.70 -16.95
CA LEU A 167 -1.30 -11.15 -17.02
C LEU A 167 -0.93 -12.06 -15.84
N PRO A 168 0.04 -12.98 -16.01
CA PRO A 168 0.56 -13.81 -14.93
C PRO A 168 1.19 -13.01 -13.79
N ALA A 169 1.27 -13.63 -12.62
CA ALA A 169 1.83 -13.01 -11.40
C ALA A 169 3.27 -12.49 -11.57
N HIS A 170 4.08 -13.19 -12.36
CA HIS A 170 5.44 -12.78 -12.70
C HIS A 170 5.79 -13.26 -14.11
N GLN A 171 6.51 -12.44 -14.87
CA GLN A 171 6.96 -12.77 -16.23
C GLN A 171 8.36 -12.21 -16.47
N VAL A 172 9.21 -13.01 -17.12
CA VAL A 172 10.55 -12.63 -17.57
C VAL A 172 10.68 -13.04 -19.04
N ALA A 173 11.14 -12.14 -19.90
CA ALA A 173 11.56 -12.47 -21.25
C ALA A 173 12.52 -11.42 -21.81
N VAL A 174 13.22 -11.74 -22.90
CA VAL A 174 14.06 -10.78 -23.62
C VAL A 174 13.26 -9.55 -24.07
N LYS A 175 11.99 -9.77 -24.45
CA LYS A 175 11.07 -8.70 -24.82
C LYS A 175 9.63 -9.13 -24.54
N LEU A 176 9.00 -8.48 -23.58
CA LEU A 176 7.59 -8.64 -23.24
C LEU A 176 6.76 -7.50 -23.87
N PRO A 177 5.52 -7.78 -24.28
CA PRO A 177 4.55 -6.72 -24.56
C PRO A 177 4.31 -5.89 -23.30
N SER A 178 4.12 -4.58 -23.46
CA SER A 178 3.86 -3.65 -22.34
C SER A 178 2.63 -4.02 -21.49
N GLY A 179 1.72 -4.84 -22.00
CA GLY A 179 0.47 -5.24 -21.34
C GLY A 179 -0.70 -4.37 -21.76
N THR A 180 -1.93 -4.83 -21.54
CA THR A 180 -3.11 -4.17 -22.13
C THR A 180 -3.45 -2.88 -21.41
N ARG A 181 -3.20 -2.80 -20.09
CA ARG A 181 -3.49 -1.62 -19.28
C ARG A 181 -2.38 -0.58 -19.40
N PHE A 182 -1.14 -0.98 -19.09
CA PHE A 182 0.01 -0.07 -19.08
C PHE A 182 0.26 0.56 -20.44
N ALA A 183 0.13 -0.18 -21.56
CA ALA A 183 0.33 0.36 -22.90
C ALA A 183 -0.61 1.53 -23.27
N ARG A 184 -1.73 1.71 -22.57
CA ARG A 184 -2.69 2.80 -22.81
C ARG A 184 -2.43 4.03 -21.95
N THR A 185 -1.60 3.90 -20.93
CA THR A 185 -1.24 5.02 -20.05
C THR A 185 -0.30 5.99 -20.79
N PRO A 186 -0.29 7.27 -20.42
CA PRO A 186 0.75 8.22 -20.83
C PRO A 186 2.16 7.65 -20.72
N ASP A 187 2.45 7.05 -19.57
CA ASP A 187 3.75 6.49 -19.21
C ASP A 187 4.16 5.37 -20.17
N GLY A 188 3.25 4.42 -20.42
CA GLY A 188 3.50 3.33 -21.35
C GLY A 188 3.67 3.79 -22.80
N GLN A 189 2.96 4.86 -23.20
CA GLN A 189 3.13 5.45 -24.54
C GLN A 189 4.48 6.14 -24.69
N VAL A 190 4.89 6.96 -23.71
CA VAL A 190 6.19 7.65 -23.73
C VAL A 190 7.33 6.64 -23.70
N LEU A 191 7.31 5.65 -22.80
CA LEU A 191 8.37 4.64 -22.75
C LEU A 191 8.52 3.89 -24.08
N ARG A 192 7.38 3.54 -24.72
CA ARG A 192 7.41 2.90 -26.04
C ARG A 192 7.98 3.81 -27.13
N GLN A 193 7.66 5.11 -27.10
CA GLN A 193 8.21 6.09 -28.04
C GLN A 193 9.73 6.26 -27.86
N LEU A 194 10.22 6.22 -26.63
CA LEU A 194 11.64 6.27 -26.28
C LEU A 194 12.39 4.94 -26.52
N GLY A 195 11.72 3.92 -27.09
CA GLY A 195 12.32 2.64 -27.44
C GLY A 195 12.46 1.64 -26.30
N PHE A 196 11.94 1.94 -25.11
CA PHE A 196 11.96 0.99 -23.99
C PHE A 196 11.00 -0.17 -24.25
N HIS A 197 11.44 -1.36 -23.87
CA HIS A 197 10.64 -2.57 -23.89
C HIS A 197 10.70 -3.26 -22.53
N VAL A 198 9.59 -3.92 -22.18
CA VAL A 198 9.49 -4.63 -20.90
C VAL A 198 10.34 -5.90 -20.97
N VAL A 199 11.14 -6.15 -19.94
CA VAL A 199 11.94 -7.38 -19.82
C VAL A 199 11.49 -8.25 -18.64
N GLU A 200 10.89 -7.62 -17.64
CA GLU A 200 10.39 -8.32 -16.47
C GLU A 200 9.20 -7.57 -15.85
N ARG A 201 8.22 -8.30 -15.32
CA ARG A 201 7.08 -7.70 -14.61
C ARG A 201 6.62 -8.55 -13.44
N TRP A 202 6.17 -7.90 -12.37
CA TRP A 202 5.51 -8.49 -11.20
C TRP A 202 4.13 -7.89 -11.01
N GLN A 203 3.15 -8.73 -10.69
CA GLN A 203 1.78 -8.33 -10.35
C GLN A 203 1.54 -8.52 -8.85
N PHE A 204 0.93 -7.53 -8.23
CA PHE A 204 0.52 -7.52 -6.83
C PHE A 204 -0.99 -7.23 -6.70
N THR A 205 -1.46 -6.94 -5.50
CA THR A 205 -2.88 -6.72 -5.21
C THR A 205 -3.47 -5.52 -5.96
N PHE A 206 -2.79 -4.37 -5.93
CA PHE A 206 -3.21 -3.13 -6.60
C PHE A 206 -2.27 -2.71 -7.71
N SER A 207 -1.00 -3.08 -7.57
CA SER A 207 0.07 -2.59 -8.38
C SER A 207 0.67 -3.67 -9.27
N GLN A 208 1.41 -3.21 -10.26
CA GLN A 208 2.43 -3.98 -10.92
C GLN A 208 3.73 -3.19 -10.94
N VAL A 209 4.84 -3.93 -10.90
CA VAL A 209 6.18 -3.39 -11.11
C VAL A 209 6.66 -3.90 -12.46
N ILE A 210 7.14 -2.99 -13.30
CA ILE A 210 7.62 -3.27 -14.65
C ILE A 210 9.07 -2.83 -14.73
N LYS A 211 9.96 -3.73 -15.13
CA LYS A 211 11.32 -3.40 -15.53
C LYS A 211 11.36 -3.26 -17.05
N ALA A 212 11.77 -2.09 -17.53
CA ALA A 212 11.94 -1.81 -18.94
C ALA A 212 13.38 -1.37 -19.24
N THR A 213 13.90 -1.82 -20.39
CA THR A 213 15.25 -1.50 -20.87
C THR A 213 15.20 -1.07 -22.33
N ARG A 214 16.28 -0.46 -22.81
CA ARG A 214 16.49 -0.20 -24.24
C ARG A 214 17.74 -0.88 -24.75
#